data_AF-A0A1E4CV63-F1
#
_entry.id   AF-A0A1E4CV63-F1
#
_cell.length_a   1.000
_cell.length_b   1.000
_cell.length_c   1.000
_cell.angle_alpha   90.00
_cell.angle_beta   90.00
_cell.angle_gamma   90.00
#
_symmetry.space_group_name_H-M   'P 1'
#
loop_
_entity.id
_entity.type
_entity.pdbx_description
1 polymer ?
#
loop_
_entity_poly.entity_id
_entity_poly.type
_entity_poly.pdbx_seq_one_letter_code
_entity_poly.pdbx_strand_id
1 'polypeptide(L)'
;MPNNPPCQLTAKDMSVLEGMMDRLKAQSLADSAMARLLGRKLAAARICFRDDIDPRVATINSRIQFRVGSGSIETCVLTHGGESALPGTALSISSLYGLALLGLTEGDTIAVEEADGKSDVLHVVRVVHQPEAARLRNHRTGLRLIHGAQTRHSRASEISDGPDDDDPGPRAA
;
A
#
# COMPACT_ATOMS: atom_id res chain seq x y z
N MET A 1 -0.51 17.49 -25.35
CA MET A 1 0.00 16.28 -24.66
C MET A 1 -1.18 15.66 -23.93
N PRO A 2 -1.51 14.36 -24.10
CA PRO A 2 -2.51 13.74 -23.25
C PRO A 2 -1.94 13.71 -21.82
N ASN A 3 -2.55 14.48 -20.92
CA ASN A 3 -2.14 14.58 -19.53
C ASN A 3 -2.49 13.23 -18.86
N ASN A 4 -1.51 12.36 -18.69
CA ASN A 4 -1.74 11.09 -17.99
C ASN A 4 -1.99 11.44 -16.51
N PRO A 5 -3.13 11.07 -15.92
CA PRO A 5 -3.40 11.41 -14.53
C PRO A 5 -2.34 10.79 -13.62
N PRO A 6 -1.93 11.48 -12.54
CA PRO A 6 -0.97 10.93 -11.58
C PRO A 6 -1.49 9.58 -11.08
N CYS A 7 -0.65 8.54 -11.16
CA CYS A 7 -1.02 7.19 -10.74
C CYS A 7 0.07 6.67 -9.80
N GLN A 8 -0.29 6.37 -8.56
CA GLN A 8 0.60 5.80 -7.57
C GLN A 8 0.08 4.42 -7.19
N LEU A 9 0.92 3.39 -7.30
CA LEU A 9 0.52 2.01 -7.02
C LEU A 9 1.50 1.37 -6.06
N THR A 10 1.00 0.48 -5.19
CA THR A 10 1.90 -0.47 -4.52
C THR A 10 2.34 -1.55 -5.51
N ALA A 11 3.44 -2.25 -5.21
CA ALA A 11 3.86 -3.41 -6.00
C ALA A 11 2.76 -4.48 -6.10
N LYS A 12 1.96 -4.66 -5.04
CA LYS A 12 0.82 -5.59 -5.02
C LYS A 12 -0.24 -5.16 -6.04
N ASP A 13 -0.62 -3.89 -6.03
CA ASP A 13 -1.66 -3.36 -6.92
C ASP A 13 -1.20 -3.42 -8.37
N MET A 14 0.08 -3.12 -8.64
CA MET A 14 0.69 -3.27 -9.96
C MET A 14 0.51 -4.69 -10.50
N SER A 15 0.90 -5.72 -9.74
CA SER A 15 0.77 -7.12 -10.18
C SER A 15 -0.69 -7.53 -10.43
N VAL A 16 -1.64 -6.98 -9.67
CA VAL A 16 -3.06 -7.19 -9.91
C VAL A 16 -3.48 -6.61 -11.26
N LEU A 17 -3.08 -5.37 -11.55
CA LEU A 17 -3.41 -4.69 -12.80
C LEU A 17 -2.74 -5.34 -14.02
N GLU A 18 -1.50 -5.82 -13.90
CA GLU A 18 -0.82 -6.59 -14.94
C GLU A 18 -1.59 -7.89 -15.25
N GLY A 19 -2.00 -8.63 -14.21
CA GLY A 19 -2.80 -9.83 -14.40
C GLY A 19 -4.18 -9.56 -15.03
N MET A 20 -4.79 -8.40 -14.73
CA MET A 20 -6.02 -7.97 -15.41
C MET A 20 -5.78 -7.69 -16.90
N MET A 21 -4.67 -7.03 -17.23
CA MET A 21 -4.30 -6.74 -18.62
C MET A 21 -4.08 -8.02 -19.42
N ASP A 22 -3.36 -8.99 -18.85
CA ASP A 22 -3.11 -10.27 -19.49
C ASP A 22 -4.40 -11.05 -19.76
N ARG A 23 -5.35 -11.02 -18.81
CA ARG A 23 -6.68 -11.61 -19.01
C ARG A 23 -7.47 -10.94 -20.14
N LEU A 24 -7.42 -9.61 -20.24
CA LEU A 24 -8.09 -8.89 -21.33
C LEU A 24 -7.49 -9.24 -22.69
N LYS A 25 -6.16 -9.35 -22.79
CA LYS A 25 -5.47 -9.79 -24.01
C LYS A 25 -5.85 -11.21 -24.40
N ALA A 26 -5.90 -12.14 -23.43
CA ALA A 26 -6.29 -13.53 -23.66
C ALA A 26 -7.74 -13.67 -24.16
N GLN A 27 -8.61 -12.70 -23.83
CA GLN A 27 -10.00 -12.64 -24.27
C GLN A 27 -10.19 -11.84 -25.57
N SER A 28 -9.12 -11.40 -26.23
CA SER A 28 -9.16 -10.53 -27.41
C SER A 28 -9.87 -9.19 -27.17
N LEU A 29 -9.80 -8.66 -25.94
CA LEU A 29 -10.39 -7.38 -25.51
C LEU A 29 -9.34 -6.27 -25.34
N ALA A 30 -8.19 -6.38 -26.02
CA ALA A 30 -7.06 -5.44 -25.89
C ALA A 30 -7.40 -4.00 -26.33
N ASP A 31 -8.39 -3.83 -27.21
CA ASP A 31 -8.84 -2.51 -27.69
C ASP A 31 -10.01 -1.93 -26.89
N SER A 32 -10.50 -2.65 -25.87
CA SER A 32 -11.61 -2.19 -25.03
C SER A 32 -11.26 -0.90 -24.26
N ALA A 33 -12.28 -0.12 -23.90
CA ALA A 33 -12.11 1.06 -23.05
C ALA A 33 -11.38 0.73 -21.73
N MET A 34 -11.68 -0.45 -21.17
CA MET A 34 -11.01 -1.00 -19.99
C MET A 34 -9.51 -1.20 -20.23
N ALA A 35 -9.12 -1.91 -21.30
CA ALA A 35 -7.73 -2.17 -21.62
C ALA A 35 -6.96 -0.88 -21.91
N ARG A 36 -7.58 0.09 -22.59
CA ARG A 36 -6.98 1.41 -22.84
C ARG A 36 -6.73 2.18 -21.53
N LEU A 37 -7.70 2.23 -20.63
CA LEU A 37 -7.55 2.88 -19.32
C LEU A 37 -6.47 2.20 -18.48
N LEU A 38 -6.48 0.87 -18.44
CA LEU A 38 -5.52 0.06 -17.71
C LEU A 38 -4.10 0.29 -18.23
N GLY A 39 -3.91 0.29 -19.56
CA GLY A 39 -2.62 0.57 -20.19
C GLY A 39 -2.09 1.97 -19.85
N ARG A 40 -2.95 2.99 -19.88
CA ARG A 40 -2.57 4.35 -19.45
C ARG A 40 -2.10 4.41 -18.01
N LYS A 41 -2.81 3.73 -17.10
CA LYS A 41 -2.46 3.67 -15.67
C LYS A 41 -1.16 2.92 -15.42
N LEU A 42 -0.98 1.75 -16.05
CA LEU A 42 0.27 0.99 -15.96
C LEU A 42 1.46 1.82 -16.48
N ALA A 43 1.27 2.56 -17.57
CA ALA A 43 2.31 3.43 -18.13
C ALA A 43 2.63 4.67 -17.27
N ALA A 44 1.66 5.21 -16.52
CA ALA A 44 1.86 6.35 -15.61
C ALA A 44 2.34 5.96 -14.21
N ALA A 45 2.23 4.68 -13.85
CA ALA A 45 2.30 4.25 -12.46
C ALA A 45 3.68 4.53 -11.86
N ARG A 46 3.71 5.35 -10.80
CA ARG A 46 4.84 5.42 -9.87
C ARG A 46 4.66 4.33 -8.82
N ILE A 47 5.52 3.32 -8.86
CA ILE A 47 5.50 2.24 -7.86
C ILE A 47 6.05 2.79 -6.54
N CYS A 48 5.27 2.62 -5.48
CA CYS A 48 5.61 3.01 -4.12
C CYS A 48 5.75 1.76 -3.25
N PHE A 49 6.66 1.79 -2.28
CA PHE A 49 6.67 0.78 -1.23
C PHE A 49 5.39 0.88 -0.41
N ARG A 50 4.96 -0.26 0.11
CA ARG A 50 3.73 -0.35 0.89
C ARG A 50 3.75 0.59 2.10
N ASP A 51 4.89 0.76 2.74
CA ASP A 51 5.00 1.58 3.96
C ASP A 51 5.25 3.08 3.65
N ASP A 52 5.53 3.42 2.38
CA ASP A 52 5.84 4.78 1.92
C ASP A 52 4.73 5.41 1.06
N ILE A 53 3.72 4.64 0.66
CA ILE A 53 2.61 5.17 -0.13
C ILE A 53 1.83 6.20 0.71
N ASP A 54 1.51 7.35 0.10
CA ASP A 54 0.79 8.42 0.80
C ASP A 54 -0.59 7.90 1.26
N PRO A 55 -0.99 8.12 2.53
CA PRO A 55 -2.27 7.64 3.07
C PRO A 55 -3.51 8.19 2.33
N ARG A 56 -3.34 9.25 1.53
CA ARG A 56 -4.37 9.88 0.69
C ARG A 56 -4.47 9.28 -0.71
N VAL A 57 -3.68 8.26 -1.03
CA VAL A 57 -3.75 7.54 -2.29
C VAL A 57 -4.76 6.39 -2.18
N ALA A 58 -5.67 6.30 -3.14
CA ALA A 58 -6.62 5.21 -3.24
C ALA A 58 -5.92 3.92 -3.68
N THR A 59 -5.74 2.95 -2.78
CA THR A 59 -5.19 1.62 -3.08
C THR A 59 -6.29 0.56 -3.14
N ILE A 60 -5.97 -0.67 -3.53
CA ILE A 60 -6.93 -1.78 -3.48
C ILE A 60 -7.37 -1.99 -2.02
N ASN A 61 -8.67 -2.15 -1.82
CA ASN A 61 -9.38 -2.26 -0.54
C ASN A 61 -9.37 -0.96 0.30
N SER A 62 -9.03 0.17 -0.32
CA SER A 62 -9.28 1.49 0.27
C SER A 62 -10.77 1.84 0.28
N ARG A 63 -11.22 2.45 1.37
CA ARG A 63 -12.52 3.13 1.43
C ARG A 63 -12.33 4.57 1.02
N ILE A 64 -13.06 5.02 0.00
CA ILE A 64 -12.94 6.36 -0.56
C ILE A 64 -14.29 7.05 -0.63
N GLN A 65 -14.24 8.38 -0.65
CA GLN A 65 -15.32 9.26 -1.04
C GLN A 65 -14.98 9.85 -2.41
N PHE A 66 -15.90 9.73 -3.36
CA PHE A 66 -15.72 10.25 -4.70
C PHE A 66 -17.01 10.90 -5.20
N ARG A 67 -16.93 11.69 -6.27
CA ARG A 67 -18.11 12.20 -6.99
C ARG A 67 -17.89 12.13 -8.49
N VAL A 68 -18.99 12.03 -9.24
CA VAL A 68 -19.02 12.09 -10.70
C VAL A 68 -19.53 13.45 -11.13
N GLY A 69 -18.73 14.23 -11.87
CA GLY A 69 -19.07 15.60 -12.26
C GLY A 69 -19.55 16.41 -11.04
N SER A 70 -20.60 17.22 -11.20
CA SER A 70 -21.23 17.98 -10.11
C SER A 70 -22.23 17.15 -9.26
N GLY A 71 -22.17 15.83 -9.33
CA GLY A 71 -23.04 14.92 -8.58
C GLY A 71 -22.77 14.89 -7.08
N SER A 72 -23.55 14.05 -6.38
CA SER A 72 -23.39 13.83 -4.94
C SER A 72 -22.10 13.08 -4.62
N ILE A 73 -21.60 13.27 -3.40
CA ILE A 73 -20.45 12.51 -2.90
C ILE A 73 -20.93 11.12 -2.47
N GLU A 74 -20.31 10.09 -3.04
CA GLU A 74 -20.57 8.69 -2.74
C GLU A 74 -19.40 8.08 -1.98
N THR A 75 -19.67 7.08 -1.15
CA THR A 75 -18.63 6.34 -0.41
C THR A 75 -18.61 4.89 -0.87
N CYS A 76 -17.44 4.42 -1.30
CA CYS A 76 -17.26 3.03 -1.73
C CYS A 76 -15.93 2.45 -1.23
N VAL A 77 -15.77 1.14 -1.39
CA VAL A 77 -14.51 0.42 -1.21
C VAL A 77 -14.05 -0.08 -2.58
N LEU A 78 -12.82 0.24 -2.97
CA LEU A 78 -12.23 -0.28 -4.20
C LEU A 78 -11.86 -1.76 -4.03
N THR A 79 -12.41 -2.67 -4.81
CA THR A 79 -12.19 -4.11 -4.63
C THR A 79 -11.61 -4.77 -5.88
N HIS A 80 -10.76 -5.79 -5.72
CA HIS A 80 -10.28 -6.58 -6.86
C HIS A 80 -11.34 -7.56 -7.42
N GLY A 81 -12.38 -7.86 -6.63
CA GLY A 81 -13.41 -8.86 -6.91
C GLY A 81 -13.35 -10.02 -5.91
N GLY A 82 -14.48 -10.67 -5.66
CA GLY A 82 -14.58 -11.82 -4.74
C GLY A 82 -14.72 -11.48 -3.25
N GLU A 83 -14.52 -10.22 -2.85
CA GLU A 83 -14.74 -9.78 -1.47
C GLU A 83 -16.22 -9.42 -1.24
N SER A 84 -16.80 -9.94 -0.14
CA SER A 84 -18.16 -9.61 0.28
C SER A 84 -18.18 -8.20 0.89
N ALA A 85 -18.28 -7.19 0.04
CA ALA A 85 -18.72 -5.87 0.46
C ALA A 85 -20.26 -5.81 0.41
N LEU A 86 -20.86 -4.96 1.25
CA LEU A 86 -22.31 -4.75 1.17
C LEU A 86 -22.67 -4.24 -0.25
N PRO A 87 -23.77 -4.73 -0.85
CA PRO A 87 -24.28 -4.20 -2.11
C PRO A 87 -24.42 -2.66 -2.04
N GLY A 88 -23.92 -1.96 -3.06
CA GLY A 88 -23.91 -0.50 -3.11
C GLY A 88 -22.74 0.18 -2.37
N THR A 89 -21.82 -0.59 -1.76
CA THR A 89 -20.65 -0.04 -1.07
C THR A 89 -19.31 -0.50 -1.64
N ALA A 90 -19.31 -1.40 -2.63
CA ALA A 90 -18.12 -1.83 -3.35
C ALA A 90 -18.10 -1.31 -4.78
N LEU A 91 -16.91 -0.92 -5.21
CA LEU A 91 -16.63 -0.55 -6.59
C LEU A 91 -15.44 -1.39 -7.06
N SER A 92 -15.73 -2.38 -7.92
CA SER A 92 -14.69 -3.28 -8.43
C SER A 92 -13.72 -2.52 -9.34
N ILE A 93 -12.42 -2.77 -9.19
CA ILE A 93 -11.40 -2.27 -10.13
C ILE A 93 -11.51 -2.94 -11.50
N SER A 94 -12.33 -3.99 -11.64
CA SER A 94 -12.74 -4.53 -12.95
C SER A 94 -13.87 -3.72 -13.61
N SER A 95 -14.32 -2.63 -12.98
CA SER A 95 -15.19 -1.61 -13.59
C SER A 95 -14.37 -0.38 -14.00
N LEU A 96 -14.83 0.37 -15.01
CA LEU A 96 -14.11 1.56 -15.50
C LEU A 96 -13.88 2.57 -14.38
N TYR A 97 -14.90 2.85 -13.58
CA TYR A 97 -14.80 3.82 -12.49
C TYR A 97 -13.88 3.33 -11.37
N GLY A 98 -13.99 2.06 -10.97
CA GLY A 98 -13.10 1.50 -9.93
C GLY A 98 -11.64 1.51 -10.36
N LEU A 99 -11.36 1.16 -11.62
CA LEU A 99 -10.02 1.26 -12.19
C LEU A 99 -9.55 2.71 -12.23
N ALA A 100 -10.39 3.63 -12.69
CA ALA A 100 -10.07 5.05 -12.85
C ALA A 100 -9.64 5.70 -11.52
N LEU A 101 -10.34 5.39 -10.43
CA LEU A 101 -10.07 5.92 -9.09
C LEU A 101 -8.82 5.31 -8.45
N LEU A 102 -8.45 4.07 -8.80
CA LEU A 102 -7.28 3.40 -8.23
C LEU A 102 -5.99 4.16 -8.54
N GLY A 103 -5.19 4.42 -7.51
CA GLY A 103 -3.90 5.10 -7.58
C GLY A 103 -3.97 6.63 -7.71
N LEU A 104 -5.17 7.22 -7.65
CA LEU A 104 -5.35 8.66 -7.52
C LEU A 104 -5.20 9.10 -6.06
N THR A 105 -4.78 10.35 -5.87
CA THR A 105 -4.66 11.00 -4.56
C THR A 105 -5.92 11.81 -4.26
N GLU A 106 -6.24 12.05 -2.99
CA GLU A 106 -7.25 13.04 -2.61
C GLU A 106 -7.07 14.38 -3.35
N GLY A 107 -8.15 14.89 -3.93
CA GLY A 107 -8.15 16.10 -4.75
C GLY A 107 -7.92 15.86 -6.23
N ASP A 108 -7.39 14.68 -6.62
CA ASP A 108 -7.17 14.36 -8.03
C ASP A 108 -8.49 14.11 -8.77
N THR A 109 -8.40 14.29 -10.09
CA THR A 109 -9.51 14.07 -11.01
C THR A 109 -9.07 13.25 -12.21
N ILE A 110 -9.98 12.46 -12.77
CA ILE A 110 -9.73 11.69 -13.98
C ILE A 110 -10.94 11.71 -14.89
N ALA A 111 -10.72 11.90 -16.19
CA ALA A 111 -11.75 11.70 -17.20
C ALA A 111 -11.82 10.22 -17.60
N VAL A 112 -13.02 9.67 -17.63
CA VAL A 112 -13.33 8.31 -18.06
C VAL A 112 -14.20 8.40 -19.31
N GLU A 113 -13.70 7.88 -20.42
CA GLU A 113 -14.46 7.75 -21.66
C GLU A 113 -15.33 6.48 -21.60
N GLU A 114 -16.65 6.65 -21.71
CA GLU A 114 -17.62 5.57 -21.84
C GLU A 114 -17.75 5.11 -23.31
N ALA A 115 -18.37 3.95 -23.50
CA ALA A 115 -18.52 3.34 -24.82
C ALA A 115 -19.39 4.15 -25.80
N ASP A 116 -20.26 5.03 -25.30
CA ASP A 116 -21.12 5.92 -26.10
C ASP A 116 -20.44 7.25 -26.48
N GLY A 117 -19.17 7.44 -26.11
CA GLY A 117 -18.41 8.65 -26.35
C GLY A 117 -18.65 9.76 -25.31
N LYS A 118 -19.49 9.54 -24.30
CA LYS A 118 -19.58 10.44 -23.15
C LYS A 118 -18.33 10.29 -22.29
N SER A 119 -17.93 11.41 -21.69
CA SER A 119 -16.81 11.44 -20.75
C SER A 119 -17.31 11.93 -19.40
N ASP A 120 -17.11 11.10 -18.39
CA ASP A 120 -17.36 11.46 -17.00
C ASP A 120 -16.07 11.88 -16.32
N VAL A 121 -16.15 12.91 -15.48
CA VAL A 121 -15.03 13.33 -14.65
C VAL A 121 -15.25 12.83 -13.23
N LEU A 122 -14.39 11.92 -12.80
CA LEU A 122 -14.36 11.41 -11.44
C LEU A 122 -13.44 12.27 -10.58
N HIS A 123 -13.88 12.59 -9.36
CA HIS A 123 -13.10 13.32 -8.38
C HIS A 123 -12.89 12.46 -7.15
N VAL A 124 -11.64 12.28 -6.70
CA VAL A 124 -11.36 11.72 -5.38
C VAL A 124 -11.53 12.81 -4.35
N VAL A 125 -12.59 12.74 -3.56
CA VAL A 125 -12.86 13.72 -2.50
C VAL A 125 -12.03 13.39 -1.27
N ARG A 126 -12.00 12.12 -0.88
CA ARG A 126 -11.30 11.66 0.33
C ARG A 126 -10.94 10.18 0.27
N VAL A 127 -9.83 9.78 0.86
CA VAL A 127 -9.50 8.40 1.22
C VAL A 127 -9.78 8.25 2.71
N VAL A 128 -10.92 7.64 3.03
CA VAL A 128 -11.42 7.48 4.40
C VAL A 128 -10.61 6.42 5.15
N HIS A 129 -10.20 5.36 4.46
CA HIS A 129 -9.37 4.30 5.02
C HIS A 129 -8.50 3.70 3.93
N GLN A 130 -7.20 3.60 4.21
CA GLN A 130 -6.22 2.92 3.37
C GLN A 130 -5.58 1.76 4.16
N PRO A 131 -5.58 0.52 3.63
CA PRO A 131 -5.05 -0.65 4.34
C PRO A 131 -3.55 -0.54 4.67
N GLU A 132 -2.76 0.08 3.79
CA GLU A 132 -1.33 0.31 3.99
C GLU A 132 -1.05 1.21 5.21
N ALA A 133 -1.69 2.39 5.26
CA ALA A 133 -1.60 3.29 6.40
C ALA A 133 -2.12 2.67 7.71
N ALA A 134 -3.22 1.90 7.65
CA ALA A 134 -3.77 1.22 8.82
C ALA A 134 -2.79 0.20 9.41
N ARG A 135 -2.09 -0.54 8.55
CA ARG A 135 -1.07 -1.51 8.97
C ARG A 135 0.14 -0.84 9.61
N LEU A 136 0.64 0.25 9.03
CA LEU A 136 1.79 0.99 9.59
C LEU A 136 1.48 1.51 10.99
N ARG A 137 0.27 2.03 11.21
CA ARG A 137 -0.19 2.47 12.54
C ARG A 137 -0.09 1.35 13.57
N ASN A 138 -0.55 0.15 13.23
CA ASN A 138 -0.52 -1.01 14.12
C ASN A 138 0.92 -1.45 14.46
N HIS A 139 1.84 -1.40 13.49
CA HIS A 139 3.26 -1.71 13.73
C HIS A 139 3.92 -0.70 14.68
N ARG A 140 3.63 0.60 14.55
CA ARG A 140 4.18 1.63 15.45
C ARG A 140 3.69 1.47 16.89
N THR A 141 2.44 1.06 17.09
CA THR A 141 1.91 0.77 18.44
C THR A 141 2.43 -0.53 19.05
N GLY A 142 2.99 -1.45 18.24
CA GLY A 142 3.62 -2.69 18.71
C GLY A 142 5.11 -2.55 19.08
N LEU A 143 5.76 -1.46 18.65
CA LEU A 143 7.16 -1.19 18.98
C LEU A 143 7.26 -0.45 20.33
N ARG A 144 7.31 -1.22 21.43
CA ARG A 144 7.72 -0.68 22.73
C ARG A 144 9.24 -0.43 22.70
N LEU A 145 9.65 0.82 22.54
CA LEU A 145 11.04 1.25 22.66
C LEU A 145 11.53 0.96 24.10
N ILE A 146 12.28 -0.12 24.29
CA ILE A 146 13.05 -0.32 25.53
C ILE A 146 14.27 0.60 25.49
N HIS A 147 14.16 1.76 26.16
CA HIS A 147 15.32 2.58 26.51
C HIS A 147 16.15 1.80 27.55
N GLY A 148 17.16 1.07 27.08
CA GLY A 148 18.18 0.46 27.93
C GLY A 148 19.45 1.29 27.90
N ALA A 149 19.51 2.37 28.69
CA ALA A 149 20.74 3.10 28.92
C ALA A 149 20.97 3.30 30.42
N GLN A 150 22.20 2.99 30.86
CA GLN A 150 22.90 3.54 32.03
C GLN A 150 22.53 2.93 33.41
N THR A 151 23.43 2.55 34.33
CA THR A 151 24.89 2.56 34.48
C THR A 151 25.19 1.74 35.75
N ARG A 152 26.17 0.84 35.76
CA ARG A 152 26.97 0.56 36.97
C ARG A 152 28.41 0.23 36.59
N HIS A 153 29.20 1.29 36.39
CA HIS A 153 30.63 1.25 36.72
C HIS A 153 30.77 0.97 38.22
N SER A 154 31.24 -0.22 38.58
CA SER A 154 31.82 -0.45 39.89
C SER A 154 33.33 -0.57 39.70
N ARG A 155 33.97 0.46 40.24
CA ARG A 155 35.39 0.79 40.21
C ARG A 155 36.23 -0.34 40.81
N ALA A 156 37.37 -0.59 40.17
CA ALA A 156 38.44 -1.46 40.63
C ALA A 156 38.96 -1.06 42.02
N SER A 157 39.41 -2.06 42.77
CA SER A 157 40.48 -1.92 43.75
C SER A 157 41.42 -3.13 43.60
N GLU A 158 42.59 -2.87 43.05
CA GLU A 158 43.85 -3.59 43.31
C GLU A 158 44.11 -3.57 44.85
N ILE A 159 44.88 -4.42 45.54
CA ILE A 159 46.17 -5.10 45.28
C ILE A 159 46.42 -6.07 46.45
N SER A 160 47.11 -7.22 46.25
CA SER A 160 48.34 -7.58 47.00
C SER A 160 48.93 -8.94 46.58
N ASP A 161 50.25 -8.93 46.36
CA ASP A 161 51.18 -9.98 45.94
C ASP A 161 51.43 -11.17 46.89
N GLY A 162 51.60 -12.36 46.29
CA GLY A 162 52.71 -13.34 46.49
C GLY A 162 52.60 -14.44 47.57
N PRO A 163 53.43 -15.52 47.53
CA PRO A 163 54.21 -16.14 46.44
C PRO A 163 54.02 -17.69 46.28
N ASP A 164 54.67 -18.27 45.26
CA ASP A 164 54.84 -19.71 44.93
C ASP A 164 55.11 -20.64 46.12
N ASP A 165 54.57 -21.87 46.08
CA ASP A 165 55.39 -23.11 46.14
C ASP A 165 54.58 -24.41 45.94
N ASP A 166 55.09 -25.22 45.02
CA ASP A 166 55.21 -26.69 44.98
C ASP A 166 54.03 -27.65 45.31
N ASP A 167 53.65 -28.39 44.26
CA ASP A 167 53.07 -29.75 44.27
C ASP A 167 54.10 -30.76 44.83
N PRO A 168 53.73 -31.80 45.63
CA PRO A 168 53.45 -33.11 45.01
C PRO A 168 52.49 -34.07 45.78
N GLY A 169 51.50 -34.64 45.07
CA GLY A 169 51.02 -36.04 45.20
C GLY A 169 50.26 -36.47 46.49
N PRO A 170 49.61 -37.67 46.54
CA PRO A 170 50.02 -38.93 45.90
C PRO A 170 48.93 -39.68 45.08
N ARG A 171 49.39 -40.73 44.38
CA ARG A 171 48.60 -41.75 43.66
C ARG A 171 48.21 -42.93 44.58
N ALA A 172 47.02 -43.52 44.41
CA ALA A 172 46.58 -44.92 44.64
C ALA A 172 45.04 -44.92 44.76
N ALA A 173 44.25 -45.88 44.31
CA ALA A 173 44.47 -47.23 43.77
C ALA A 173 43.36 -47.57 42.76
#